data_AF-A0A353Z0E0-F1
#
_entry.id   AF-A0A353Z0E0-F1
#
_cell.length_a   1.000
_cell.length_b   1.000
_cell.length_c   1.000
_cell.angle_alpha   90.00
_cell.angle_beta   90.00
_cell.angle_gamma   90.00
#
_symmetry.space_group_name_H-M   'P 1'
#
loop_
_entity.id
_entity.type
_entity.pdbx_description
1 polymer ?
#
loop_
_entity_poly.entity_id
_entity_poly.type
_entity_poly.pdbx_seq_one_letter_code
_entity_poly.pdbx_strand_id
1 'polypeptide(L)'
;MIISILLILITIALVVLEFIAWWKIYVKAGKPGWAFIVPIYGTLVLLEIVGKPWWWLLLFLIPGLNLIWIIWMINLLSKSFGKDVGFTLGLIFLGPIFILILGFGSAKYVGAAGK
;
A
#
# COMPACT_ATOMS: atom_id res chain seq x y z
N MET A 1 -14.22 -10.56 -29.61
CA MET A 1 -12.95 -11.32 -29.47
C MET A 1 -11.73 -10.40 -29.38
N ILE A 2 -11.40 -9.61 -30.42
CA ILE A 2 -10.21 -8.71 -30.40
C ILE A 2 -10.29 -7.66 -29.28
N ILE A 3 -11.43 -6.97 -29.14
CA ILE A 3 -11.64 -5.96 -28.07
C ILE A 3 -11.45 -6.59 -26.69
N SER A 4 -12.02 -7.78 -26.45
CA SER A 4 -11.88 -8.49 -25.18
C SER A 4 -10.43 -8.84 -24.87
N ILE A 5 -9.66 -9.30 -25.86
CA ILE A 5 -8.22 -9.58 -25.71
C ILE A 5 -7.46 -8.31 -25.36
N LEU A 6 -7.73 -7.19 -26.05
CA LEU A 6 -7.08 -5.91 -25.76
C LEU A 6 -7.35 -5.44 -24.33
N LEU A 7 -8.61 -5.52 -23.87
CA LEU A 7 -8.98 -5.15 -22.50
C LEU A 7 -8.27 -6.02 -21.46
N ILE A 8 -8.14 -7.33 -21.71
CA ILE A 8 -7.40 -8.25 -20.83
C ILE A 8 -5.92 -7.84 -20.76
N LEU A 9 -5.28 -7.57 -21.90
CA LEU A 9 -3.87 -7.16 -21.94
C LEU A 9 -3.64 -5.84 -21.21
N ILE A 10 -4.51 -4.85 -21.39
CA ILE A 10 -4.45 -3.57 -20.66
C ILE A 10 -4.60 -3.80 -19.16
N THR A 11 -5.56 -4.63 -18.75
CA THR A 11 -5.80 -4.94 -17.33
C THR A 11 -4.57 -5.60 -16.70
N ILE A 12 -3.98 -6.59 -17.38
CA ILE A 12 -2.76 -7.26 -16.92
C ILE A 12 -1.62 -6.24 -16.77
N ALA A 13 -1.42 -5.36 -17.75
CA ALA A 13 -0.40 -4.33 -17.71
C ALA A 13 -0.59 -3.38 -16.50
N LEU A 14 -1.83 -2.96 -16.23
CA LEU A 14 -2.15 -2.10 -15.08
C LEU A 14 -1.90 -2.81 -13.75
N VAL A 15 -2.28 -4.08 -13.62
CA VAL A 15 -2.02 -4.89 -12.42
C VAL A 15 -0.52 -5.04 -12.17
N VAL A 16 0.26 -5.38 -13.21
CA VAL A 16 1.71 -5.49 -13.10
C VAL A 16 2.33 -4.15 -12.67
N LEU A 17 1.86 -3.04 -13.24
CA LEU A 17 2.32 -1.71 -12.89
C LEU A 17 2.07 -1.39 -11.40
N GLU A 18 0.88 -1.71 -10.90
CA GLU A 18 0.53 -1.53 -9.48
C GLU A 18 1.38 -2.40 -8.55
N PHE A 19 1.66 -3.65 -8.94
CA PHE A 19 2.57 -4.54 -8.20
C PHE A 19 3.97 -3.95 -8.09
N ILE A 20 4.49 -3.39 -9.19
CA ILE A 20 5.81 -2.74 -9.17
C ILE A 20 5.79 -1.49 -8.27
N ALA A 21 4.67 -0.74 -8.23
CA ALA A 21 4.54 0.39 -7.32
C ALA A 21 4.59 -0.03 -5.85
N TRP A 22 3.85 -1.08 -5.48
CA TRP A 22 3.91 -1.66 -4.13
C TRP A 22 5.32 -2.15 -3.79
N TRP A 23 5.99 -2.83 -4.72
CA TRP A 23 7.38 -3.23 -4.54
C TRP A 23 8.27 -2.03 -4.21
N LYS A 24 8.13 -0.92 -4.96
CA LYS A 24 8.89 0.31 -4.73
C LYS A 24 8.57 0.96 -3.39
N ILE A 25 7.32 0.96 -2.94
CA ILE A 25 6.93 1.49 -1.63
C ILE A 25 7.70 0.76 -0.52
N TYR A 26 7.74 -0.57 -0.57
CA TYR A 26 8.45 -1.38 0.43
C TYR A 26 9.96 -1.15 0.38
N VAL A 27 10.56 -1.11 -0.82
CA VAL A 27 11.99 -0.80 -0.99
C VAL A 27 12.34 0.61 -0.48
N LYS A 28 11.48 1.61 -0.73
CA LYS A 28 11.68 2.98 -0.22
C LYS A 28 11.71 3.03 1.30
N ALA A 29 10.99 2.13 1.97
CA ALA A 29 10.99 1.98 3.42
C ALA A 29 12.10 1.06 3.95
N GLY A 30 13.06 0.66 3.09
CA GLY A 30 14.17 -0.22 3.47
C GLY A 30 13.77 -1.68 3.72
N LYS A 31 12.62 -2.11 3.20
CA LYS A 31 12.11 -3.48 3.35
C LYS A 31 12.21 -4.27 2.03
N PRO A 32 12.19 -5.61 2.06
CA PRO A 32 12.17 -6.43 0.85
C PRO A 32 10.95 -6.11 0.00
N GLY A 33 11.18 -5.68 -1.25
CA GLY A 33 10.10 -5.25 -2.14
C GLY A 33 9.08 -6.35 -2.48
N TRP A 34 9.48 -7.62 -2.50
CA TRP A 34 8.56 -8.73 -2.75
C TRP A 34 7.63 -9.03 -1.57
N ALA A 35 7.90 -8.49 -0.37
CA ALA A 35 7.20 -8.90 0.85
C ALA A 35 5.69 -8.71 0.74
N PHE A 36 5.22 -7.65 0.07
CA PHE A 36 3.77 -7.37 -0.10
C PHE A 36 3.00 -8.48 -0.81
N ILE A 37 3.67 -9.33 -1.60
CA ILE A 37 3.02 -10.41 -2.36
C ILE A 37 2.56 -11.54 -1.43
N VAL A 38 3.28 -11.77 -0.32
CA VAL A 38 2.94 -12.82 0.64
C VAL A 38 1.94 -12.25 1.66
N PRO A 39 0.69 -12.74 1.76
CA PRO A 39 -0.38 -12.05 2.49
C PRO A 39 -0.05 -11.73 3.96
N ILE A 40 0.38 -12.73 4.73
CA ILE A 40 0.67 -12.56 6.17
C ILE A 40 1.98 -11.81 6.36
N TYR A 41 3.05 -12.25 5.70
CA TYR A 41 4.38 -11.65 5.83
C TYR A 41 4.40 -10.19 5.35
N GLY A 42 3.79 -9.91 4.20
CA GLY A 42 3.65 -8.56 3.67
C GLY A 42 2.91 -7.62 4.61
N THR A 43 1.84 -8.09 5.25
CA THR A 43 1.13 -7.28 6.26
C THR A 43 2.00 -7.03 7.50
N LEU A 44 2.77 -8.02 7.97
CA LEU A 44 3.72 -7.83 9.06
C LEU A 44 4.81 -6.81 8.70
N VAL A 45 5.38 -6.90 7.50
CA VAL A 45 6.35 -5.92 7.01
C VAL A 45 5.71 -4.54 6.87
N LEU A 46 4.46 -4.43 6.39
CA LEU A 46 3.74 -3.17 6.35
C LEU A 46 3.53 -2.58 7.75
N LEU A 47 3.19 -3.41 8.74
CA LEU A 47 3.10 -2.99 10.14
C LEU A 47 4.45 -2.45 10.64
N GLU A 48 5.57 -3.07 10.29
CA GLU A 48 6.90 -2.53 10.58
C GLU A 48 7.16 -1.18 9.89
N ILE A 49 6.78 -1.03 8.61
CA ILE A 49 6.89 0.23 7.85
C ILE A 49 6.09 1.34 8.53
N VAL A 50 4.91 1.04 9.07
CA VAL A 50 4.07 2.04 9.74
C VAL A 50 4.28 2.13 11.26
N GLY A 51 5.24 1.38 11.80
CA GLY A 51 5.61 1.34 13.23
C GLY A 51 4.53 0.81 14.15
N LYS A 52 3.86 -0.27 13.75
CA LYS A 52 2.84 -0.97 14.53
C LYS A 52 3.30 -2.37 14.94
N PRO A 53 2.88 -2.84 16.13
CA PRO A 53 3.27 -4.15 16.61
C PRO A 53 2.54 -5.25 15.82
N TRP A 54 3.16 -6.43 15.72
CA TRP A 54 2.67 -7.56 14.93
C TRP A 54 1.24 -8.00 15.29
N TRP A 55 0.81 -7.84 16.55
CA TRP A 55 -0.52 -8.24 17.00
C TRP A 55 -1.66 -7.46 16.33
N TRP A 56 -1.35 -6.32 15.69
CA TRP A 56 -2.32 -5.60 14.85
C TRP A 56 -2.83 -6.45 13.68
N LEU A 57 -2.08 -7.47 13.25
CA LEU A 57 -2.53 -8.43 12.24
C LEU A 57 -3.84 -9.11 12.65
N LEU A 58 -4.04 -9.40 13.93
CA LEU A 58 -5.25 -10.06 14.45
C LEU A 58 -6.49 -9.18 14.31
N LEU A 59 -6.31 -7.85 14.27
CA LEU A 59 -7.41 -6.90 14.16
C LEU A 59 -8.09 -6.95 12.79
N PHE A 60 -7.40 -7.44 11.76
CA PHE A 60 -7.98 -7.66 10.43
C PHE A 60 -8.98 -8.83 10.39
N LEU A 61 -8.94 -9.71 11.40
CA LEU A 61 -9.84 -10.87 11.50
C LEU A 61 -11.18 -10.53 12.18
N ILE A 62 -11.30 -9.35 12.80
CA ILE A 62 -12.50 -8.91 13.50
C ILE A 62 -13.44 -8.19 12.51
N PRO A 63 -14.61 -8.76 12.17
CA PRO A 63 -15.52 -8.14 11.21
C PRO A 63 -16.01 -6.76 11.68
N GLY A 64 -16.10 -5.81 10.75
CA GLY A 64 -16.51 -4.42 11.00
C GLY A 64 -15.35 -3.55 11.52
N LEU A 65 -14.63 -4.05 12.53
CA LEU A 65 -13.46 -3.37 13.07
C LEU A 65 -12.28 -3.37 12.08
N ASN A 66 -12.15 -4.42 11.28
CA ASN A 66 -11.15 -4.53 10.21
C ASN A 66 -11.17 -3.34 9.23
N LEU A 67 -12.34 -2.77 8.91
CA LEU A 67 -12.46 -1.62 8.01
C LEU A 67 -11.81 -0.36 8.60
N ILE A 68 -12.06 -0.10 9.89
CA ILE A 68 -11.46 1.03 10.61
C ILE A 68 -9.94 0.88 10.61
N TRP A 69 -9.44 -0.33 10.85
CA TRP A 69 -8.01 -0.60 10.84
C TRP A 69 -7.37 -0.49 9.46
N ILE A 70 -8.04 -0.90 8.38
CA ILE A 70 -7.56 -0.70 7.01
C ILE A 70 -7.39 0.79 6.72
N ILE A 71 -8.41 1.60 7.01
CA ILE A 71 -8.36 3.06 6.83
C ILE A 71 -7.21 3.66 7.65
N TRP A 72 -7.08 3.23 8.90
CA TRP A 72 -6.02 3.71 9.78
C TRP A 72 -4.63 3.33 9.26
N MET A 73 -4.44 2.11 8.75
CA MET A 73 -3.19 1.64 8.15
C MET A 73 -2.82 2.43 6.90
N ILE A 74 -3.80 2.76 6.04
CA ILE A 74 -3.58 3.59 4.86
C ILE A 74 -3.13 5.01 5.27
N ASN A 75 -3.76 5.59 6.28
CA ASN A 75 -3.36 6.89 6.84
C ASN A 75 -1.94 6.84 7.41
N LEU A 76 -1.59 5.80 8.16
CA LEU A 76 -0.24 5.67 8.71
C LEU A 76 0.80 5.45 7.61
N LEU A 77 0.49 4.68 6.57
CA LEU A 77 1.35 4.54 5.39
C LEU A 77 1.56 5.91 4.74
N SER A 78 0.49 6.65 4.50
CA SER A 78 0.55 8.02 3.96
C SER A 78 1.48 8.92 4.78
N LYS A 79 1.29 8.97 6.10
CA LYS A 79 2.15 9.74 7.03
C LYS A 79 3.60 9.27 7.02
N SER A 80 3.84 7.97 6.88
CA SER A 80 5.20 7.41 6.83
C SER A 80 6.00 7.84 5.60
N PHE A 81 5.33 8.43 4.61
CA PHE A 81 5.92 9.05 3.43
C PHE A 81 5.76 10.58 3.42
N GLY A 82 5.49 11.19 4.59
CA GLY A 82 5.38 12.63 4.76
C GLY A 82 4.16 13.24 4.07
N LYS A 83 3.10 12.45 3.87
CA LYS A 83 1.86 12.89 3.23
C LYS A 83 0.77 13.19 4.26
N ASP A 84 -0.20 14.01 3.84
CA ASP A 84 -1.27 14.51 4.68
C ASP A 84 -2.57 13.70 4.53
N VAL A 85 -3.64 14.19 5.18
CA VAL A 85 -4.96 13.57 5.11
C VAL A 85 -5.52 13.60 3.69
N GLY A 86 -5.23 14.65 2.90
CA GLY A 86 -5.67 14.73 1.50
C GLY A 86 -5.13 13.57 0.67
N PHE A 87 -3.84 13.25 0.83
CA PHE A 87 -3.25 12.08 0.17
C PHE A 87 -3.82 10.75 0.67
N THR A 88 -4.14 10.67 1.97
CA THR A 88 -4.80 9.49 2.56
C THR A 88 -6.16 9.24 1.91
N LEU A 89 -6.97 10.29 1.73
CA LEU A 89 -8.25 10.17 1.03
C LEU A 89 -8.05 9.75 -0.43
N GLY A 90 -7.01 10.26 -1.08
CA GLY A 90 -6.60 9.80 -2.41
C GLY A 90 -6.25 8.31 -2.46
N LEU A 91 -5.52 7.78 -1.47
CA LEU A 91 -5.24 6.34 -1.36
C LEU A 91 -6.50 5.50 -1.13
N ILE A 92 -7.51 6.04 -0.44
CA ILE A 92 -8.75 5.32 -0.15
C ILE A 92 -9.67 5.29 -1.37
N PHE A 93 -9.93 6.44 -1.99
CA PHE A 93 -10.90 6.55 -3.08
C PHE A 93 -10.31 6.34 -4.47
N LEU A 94 -9.01 6.60 -4.64
CA LEU A 94 -8.27 6.53 -5.91
C LEU A 94 -6.99 5.70 -5.75
N GLY A 95 -7.07 4.63 -4.96
CA GLY A 95 -5.95 3.79 -4.55
C GLY A 95 -4.94 3.45 -5.64
N PRO A 96 -5.36 2.88 -6.80
CA PRO A 96 -4.43 2.53 -7.86
C PRO A 96 -3.56 3.72 -8.30
N ILE A 97 -4.14 4.91 -8.47
CA ILE A 97 -3.40 6.11 -8.91
C ILE A 97 -2.45 6.59 -7.80
N PHE A 98 -2.92 6.67 -6.55
CA PHE A 98 -2.12 7.19 -5.45
C PHE A 98 -1.00 6.24 -5.01
N ILE A 99 -1.19 4.93 -5.17
CA ILE A 99 -0.13 3.94 -5.00
C ILE A 99 0.95 4.11 -6.07
N LEU A 100 0.59 4.34 -7.34
CA LEU A 100 1.56 4.66 -8.38
C LEU A 100 2.35 5.93 -8.04
N ILE A 101 1.67 7.00 -7.59
CA ILE A 101 2.31 8.24 -7.18
C ILE A 101 3.26 8.00 -5.99
N LEU A 102 2.85 7.21 -5.00
CA LEU A 102 3.66 6.92 -3.82
C LEU A 102 4.89 6.06 -4.17
N GLY A 103 4.71 5.04 -5.00
CA GLY A 103 5.75 4.10 -5.41
C GLY A 103 6.75 4.69 -6.41
N PHE A 104 6.27 5.36 -7.47
CA PHE A 104 7.12 5.88 -8.54
C PHE A 104 7.49 7.36 -8.39
N GLY A 105 6.67 8.15 -7.68
CA GLY A 105 6.91 9.57 -7.49
C GLY A 105 8.06 9.87 -6.52
N SER A 106 8.27 11.16 -6.26
CA SER A 106 9.37 11.69 -5.44
C SER A 106 9.20 11.47 -3.93
N ALA A 107 8.09 10.86 -3.48
CA ALA A 107 7.85 10.57 -2.07
C ALA A 107 8.98 9.71 -1.50
N LYS A 108 9.54 10.16 -0.37
CA LYS A 108 10.56 9.46 0.40
C LYS A 108 9.93 8.93 1.67
N TYR A 109 10.36 7.75 2.12
CA TYR A 109 10.02 7.26 3.44
C TYR A 109 10.69 8.15 4.48
N VAL A 110 9.91 8.75 5.38
CA VAL A 110 10.39 9.67 6.41
C VAL A 110 10.49 9.02 7.78
N GLY A 111 9.94 7.82 7.94
CA GLY A 111 9.90 7.10 9.20
C GLY A 111 8.49 6.69 9.59
N ALA A 112 8.38 5.82 10.59
CA ALA A 112 7.13 5.19 10.94
C ALA A 112 6.09 6.22 11.43
N ALA A 113 4.92 6.23 10.76
CA ALA A 113 3.81 7.15 11.04
C ALA A 113 4.18 8.65 10.96
N GLY A 114 5.24 9.01 10.23
CA GLY A 114 5.68 10.39 10.02
C GLY A 114 6.55 10.96 11.16
N LYS A 115 7.23 10.08 11.91
CA LYS A 115 8.23 10.44 12.92
C LYS A 115 9.64 10.23 12.42
#